data_AF-A0A352NLD2-F1
#
_entry.id   AF-A0A352NLD2-F1
#
_cell.length_a   1.000
_cell.length_b   1.000
_cell.length_c   1.000
_cell.angle_alpha   90.00
_cell.angle_beta   90.00
_cell.angle_gamma   90.00
#
_symmetry.space_group_name_H-M   'P 1'
#
loop_
_entity.id
_entity.type
_entity.pdbx_description
1 polymer ?
#
loop_
_entity_poly.entity_id
_entity_poly.type
_entity_poly.pdbx_seq_one_letter_code
_entity_poly.pdbx_strand_id
1 'polypeptide(L)' 'MSDTYSEEQLLPLSGIQHFAFCERQWGLIHLEQQWKENLKTAEGHILHERVH' A
#
# COMPACT_ATOMS: atom_id res chain seq x y z
N MET A 1 -0.87 -4.07 30.88
CA MET A 1 -0.48 -4.09 29.46
C MET A 1 -1.73 -3.89 28.62
N SER A 2 -2.10 -2.64 28.37
CA SER A 2 -3.08 -2.31 27.34
C SER A 2 -2.57 -1.09 26.56
N ASP A 3 -1.41 -1.24 25.94
CA ASP A 3 -0.99 -0.33 24.89
C ASP A 3 -1.54 -0.91 23.57
N THR A 4 -2.86 -0.81 23.42
CA THR A 4 -3.50 -1.08 22.14
C THR A 4 -3.35 0.20 21.32
N TYR A 5 -2.67 0.09 20.18
CA TYR A 5 -2.57 1.20 19.23
C TYR A 5 -3.97 1.59 18.74
N SER A 6 -4.22 2.89 18.62
CA SER A 6 -5.37 3.40 17.89
C SER A 6 -5.23 3.10 16.39
N GLU A 7 -6.36 3.07 15.67
CA GLU A 7 -6.36 2.82 14.22
C GLU A 7 -5.48 3.83 13.46
N GLU A 8 -5.43 5.09 13.89
CA GLU A 8 -4.57 6.11 13.27
C GLU A 8 -3.07 5.87 13.51
N GLN A 9 -2.72 5.08 14.52
CA GLN A 9 -1.33 4.68 14.81
C GLN A 9 -0.94 3.39 14.10
N LEU A 10 -1.89 2.66 13.49
CA LEU A 10 -1.60 1.46 12.74
C LEU A 10 -0.98 1.82 11.39
N LEU A 11 0.07 1.09 11.02
CA LEU A 11 0.67 1.21 9.70
C LEU A 11 0.06 0.18 8.75
N PRO A 12 -0.27 0.55 7.50
CA PRO A 12 -0.70 -0.43 6.52
C PRO A 12 0.44 -1.39 6.21
N LEU A 13 0.14 -2.69 6.13
CA LEU A 13 1.13 -3.72 5.78
C LEU A 13 1.79 -3.42 4.41
N SER A 14 1.00 -2.91 3.45
CA SER A 14 1.50 -2.45 2.16
C SER A 14 2.53 -1.32 2.30
N GLY A 15 2.37 -0.44 3.29
CA GLY A 15 3.35 0.60 3.58
C GLY A 15 4.69 0.03 4.04
N ILE A 16 4.70 -1.01 4.87
CA ILE A 16 5.94 -1.69 5.28
C ILE A 16 6.63 -2.30 4.05
N GLN A 17 5.87 -2.92 3.16
CA GLN A 17 6.39 -3.51 1.92
C GLN A 17 6.99 -2.44 0.98
N HIS A 18 6.30 -1.33 0.75
CA HIS A 18 6.79 -0.25 -0.10
C HIS A 18 8.06 0.39 0.45
N PHE A 19 8.14 0.56 1.78
CA PHE A 19 9.34 1.11 2.41
C PHE A 19 10.54 0.18 2.24
N ALA A 20 10.36 -1.13 2.46
CA ALA A 20 11.41 -2.12 2.27
C ALA A 20 11.89 -2.23 0.81
N PHE A 21 11.03 -1.96 -0.17
CA PHE A 21 11.40 -1.92 -1.58
C PHE A 21 12.13 -0.63 -1.95
N CYS A 22 11.55 0.54 -1.63
CA CYS A 22 12.13 1.85 -1.91
C CYS A 22 11.48 2.96 -1.05
N GLU A 23 12.28 3.57 -0.16
CA GLU A 23 11.83 4.68 0.70
C GLU A 23 11.26 5.87 -0.08
N ARG A 24 11.83 6.19 -1.26
CA ARG A 24 11.30 7.24 -2.13
C ARG A 24 9.91 6.91 -2.66
N GLN A 25 9.69 5.66 -3.08
CA GLN A 25 8.36 5.22 -3.53
C GLN A 25 7.35 5.26 -2.38
N TRP A 26 7.76 4.83 -1.17
CA TRP A 26 6.92 4.96 0.02
C TRP A 26 6.47 6.40 0.26
N GLY A 27 7.39 7.37 0.20
CA GLY A 27 7.08 8.79 0.36
C GLY A 27 6.08 9.30 -0.68
N LEU A 28 6.31 8.98 -1.96
CA LEU A 28 5.40 9.35 -3.04
C LEU A 28 3.98 8.84 -2.79
N ILE A 29 3.84 7.58 -2.37
CA ILE A 29 2.53 6.94 -2.18
C ILE A 29 1.84 7.44 -0.90
N HIS A 30 2.55 7.40 0.23
CA HIS A 30 1.93 7.59 1.55
C HIS A 30 1.93 9.05 2.02
N LEU A 31 2.89 9.88 1.59
CA LEU A 31 2.96 11.30 1.95
C LEU A 31 2.37 12.19 0.85
N GLU A 32 2.79 11.97 -0.41
CA GLU A 32 2.40 12.84 -1.54
C GLU A 32 1.12 12.37 -2.26
N GLN A 33 0.56 11.22 -1.86
CA GLN A 33 -0.63 10.62 -2.48
C GLN A 33 -0.46 10.41 -4.00
N GLN A 34 0.77 10.16 -4.45
CA GLN A 34 1.13 9.87 -5.83
C GLN A 34 1.33 8.37 -6.02
N TRP A 35 0.37 7.74 -6.69
CA TRP A 35 0.43 6.32 -7.06
C TRP A 35 0.40 6.16 -8.58
N LYS A 36 1.27 5.28 -9.08
CA LYS A 36 1.24 4.85 -10.48
C LYS A 36 1.32 3.33 -10.52
N GLU A 37 0.27 2.72 -11.08
CA GLU A 37 0.22 1.27 -11.23
C GLU A 37 1.29 0.75 -12.18
N ASN A 38 1.81 -0.42 -11.84
CA ASN A 38 2.60 -1.20 -12.77
C ASN A 38 1.69 -2.19 -13.51
N LEU A 39 2.25 -2.84 -14.55
CA LEU A 39 1.52 -3.80 -15.36
C LEU A 39 0.88 -4.93 -14.54
N LYS A 40 1.58 -5.44 -13.52
CA LYS A 40 1.09 -6.57 -12.70
C LYS A 40 -0.09 -6.19 -11.83
N THR A 41 -0.08 -4.98 -11.27
CA THR A 41 -1.24 -4.43 -10.55
C THR A 41 -2.44 -4.30 -11.49
N ALA A 42 -2.25 -3.68 -12.66
CA ALA A 42 -3.32 -3.48 -13.64
C ALA A 42 -3.89 -4.81 -14.17
N GLU A 43 -3.04 -5.79 -14.49
CA GLU A 43 -3.46 -7.15 -14.90
C GLU A 43 -4.29 -7.84 -13.82
N GLY A 44 -3.90 -7.67 -12.55
CA GLY A 44 -4.63 -8.21 -11.39
C GLY A 44 -6.04 -7.65 -11.29
N HIS A 45 -6.21 -6.33 -11.47
CA HIS A 45 -7.53 -5.70 -11.47
C HIS A 45 -8.47 -6.30 -12.52
N ILE A 46 -8.00 -6.43 -13.76
CA ILE A 46 -8.78 -7.04 -14.86
C ILE A 46 -9.15 -8.49 -14.56
N LEU A 47 -8.25 -9.25 -13.92
CA LEU A 47 -8.55 -10.64 -13.55
C LEU A 47 -9.65 -10.71 -12.48
N HIS A 48 -9.63 -9.81 -11.50
CA HIS A 48 -10.62 -9.77 -10.42
C HIS A 48 -12.03 -9.38 -10.87
N GLU A 49 -12.18 -8.67 -11.99
CA GLU A 49 -13.50 -8.40 -12.61
C GLU A 49 -14.24 -9.68 -13.02
N ARG A 50 -13.52 -10.77 -13.27
CA ARG A 50 -14.10 -12.05 -13.74
C ARG A 50 -14.71 -12.90 -12.62
N VAL A 51 -14.45 -12.56 -11.37
CA VAL A 51 -14.85 -13.35 -10.19
C VAL A 51 -15.74 -12.56 -9.22
N HIS A 52 -16.20 -11.38 -9.64
CA HIS A 52 -17.23 -10.62 -8.93
C HIS A 52 -18.60 -11.28 -9.01
#